data_AF-A0A432UT05-F1
#
_entry.id   AF-A0A432UT05-F1
#
_cell.length_a   1.000
_cell.length_b   1.000
_cell.length_c   1.000
_cell.angle_alpha   90.00
_cell.angle_beta   90.00
_cell.angle_gamma   90.00
#
_symmetry.space_group_name_H-M   'P 1'
#
loop_
_entity.id
_entity.type
_entity.pdbx_description
1 polymer ?
#
loop_
_entity_poly.entity_id
_entity_poly.type
_entity_poly.pdbx_seq_one_letter_code
_entity_poly.pdbx_strand_id
1 'polypeptide(L)'
;MEKTSLREMVAWSHQIPEDAEDPEKEKEHIQELAEDYIRMAVTRCQKAELPEPEKMEDANEGVLVIGGGVTGLTAALEAANAGKNVILVEKDEELGGFARKMRKQIPLGPDYGRLMDPVVDELVGKVNENANIEVYVNTEIARIGGVPGAFRVSLKEAGTKSEWDAPVPLTDEEKLDENGNELSADDQKKLYDEKNEGRHDYMEEDPDAKIVGSVVLASGWKPYVPAEDEFPHLAWGNPNVITNVQYEELAKEGKIK
;
A
#
# COMPACT_ATOMS: atom_id res chain seq x y z
N MET A 1 9.41 28.50 1.93
CA MET A 1 8.18 28.87 1.20
C MET A 1 7.01 28.32 2.00
N GLU A 2 6.16 29.19 2.54
CA GLU A 2 4.95 28.77 3.28
C GLU A 2 3.80 28.57 2.28
N LYS A 3 2.95 27.58 2.52
CA LYS A 3 1.74 27.33 1.72
C LYS A 3 0.51 27.36 2.63
N THR A 4 -0.47 28.17 2.27
CA THR A 4 -1.77 28.24 2.95
C THR A 4 -2.83 27.54 2.09
N SER A 5 -3.46 26.49 2.60
CA SER A 5 -4.56 25.84 1.89
C SER A 5 -5.86 26.60 2.17
N LEU A 6 -6.27 27.45 1.22
CA LEU A 6 -7.58 28.13 1.26
C LEU A 6 -8.66 27.36 0.51
N ARG A 7 -8.29 26.34 -0.26
CA ARG A 7 -9.24 25.55 -1.02
C ARG A 7 -9.79 24.42 -0.16
N GLU A 8 -8.95 23.47 0.23
CA GLU A 8 -9.39 22.29 0.97
C GLU A 8 -9.87 22.64 2.39
N MET A 9 -9.17 23.55 3.08
CA MET A 9 -9.47 23.88 4.49
C MET A 9 -10.47 25.02 4.67
N VAL A 10 -10.84 25.74 3.61
CA VAL A 10 -11.76 26.88 3.69
C VAL A 10 -12.90 26.73 2.68
N ALA A 11 -12.63 26.96 1.39
CA ALA A 11 -13.68 27.06 0.38
C ALA A 11 -14.47 25.75 0.14
N TRP A 12 -13.82 24.59 0.25
CA TRP A 12 -14.49 23.29 0.01
C TRP A 12 -15.12 22.69 1.26
N SER A 13 -14.53 22.89 2.43
CA SER A 13 -15.02 22.35 3.68
C SER A 13 -16.13 23.20 4.32
N HIS A 14 -16.21 24.48 3.98
CA HIS A 14 -17.22 25.40 4.49
C HIS A 14 -18.11 25.89 3.33
N GLN A 15 -19.03 25.03 2.91
CA GLN A 15 -20.05 25.40 1.95
C GLN A 15 -21.20 26.11 2.66
N ILE A 16 -21.77 27.11 1.99
CA ILE A 16 -22.94 27.83 2.49
C ILE A 16 -24.18 26.99 2.12
N PRO A 17 -24.96 26.53 3.10
CA PRO A 17 -26.20 25.79 2.83
C PRO A 17 -27.17 26.63 2.00
N GLU A 18 -27.92 26.00 1.08
CA GLU A 18 -28.92 26.70 0.26
C GLU A 18 -30.08 27.28 1.09
N ASP A 19 -30.33 26.70 2.27
CA ASP A 19 -31.35 27.10 3.25
C ASP A 19 -30.80 27.96 4.40
N ALA A 20 -29.57 28.46 4.28
CA ALA A 20 -28.98 29.31 5.30
C ALA A 20 -29.87 30.53 5.59
N GLU A 21 -30.18 30.77 6.86
CA GLU A 21 -31.01 31.90 7.31
C GLU A 21 -30.39 33.25 6.91
N ASP A 22 -29.05 33.34 6.90
CA ASP A 22 -28.28 34.51 6.47
C ASP A 22 -27.03 34.10 5.66
N PRO A 23 -27.16 33.93 4.34
CA PRO A 23 -26.06 33.51 3.48
C PRO A 23 -24.88 34.50 3.44
N GLU A 24 -25.12 35.79 3.65
CA GLU A 24 -24.04 36.79 3.59
C GLU A 24 -23.20 36.78 4.85
N LYS A 25 -23.82 36.54 6.02
CA LYS A 25 -23.07 36.35 7.26
C LYS A 25 -22.17 35.10 7.20
N GLU A 26 -22.65 34.02 6.60
CA GLU A 26 -21.84 32.81 6.38
C GLU A 26 -20.68 33.07 5.41
N LYS A 27 -20.89 33.85 4.33
CA LYS A 27 -19.79 34.30 3.46
C LYS A 27 -18.75 35.13 4.20
N GLU A 28 -19.20 36.05 5.04
CA GLU A 28 -18.32 36.90 5.85
C GLU A 28 -17.49 36.05 6.81
N HIS A 29 -18.11 35.09 7.51
CA HIS A 29 -17.40 34.17 8.37
C HIS A 29 -16.33 33.33 7.63
N ILE A 30 -16.66 32.82 6.44
CA ILE A 30 -15.73 32.07 5.60
C ILE A 30 -14.56 32.97 5.14
N GLN A 31 -14.85 34.23 4.80
CA GLN A 31 -13.84 35.21 4.42
C GLN A 31 -12.91 35.55 5.60
N GLU A 32 -13.47 35.76 6.80
CA GLU A 32 -12.69 35.96 8.03
C GLU A 32 -11.78 34.77 8.32
N LEU A 33 -12.31 33.55 8.20
CA LEU A 33 -11.53 32.33 8.34
C LEU A 33 -10.36 32.30 7.35
N ALA A 34 -10.61 32.58 6.07
CA ALA A 34 -9.57 32.64 5.05
C ALA A 34 -8.48 33.67 5.40
N GLU A 35 -8.89 34.86 5.85
CA GLU A 35 -7.98 35.92 6.27
C GLU A 35 -7.13 35.50 7.46
N ASP A 36 -7.69 34.83 8.46
CA ASP A 36 -6.94 34.36 9.62
C ASP A 36 -5.92 33.28 9.24
N TYR A 37 -6.25 32.36 8.33
CA TYR A 37 -5.29 31.41 7.76
C TYR A 37 -4.12 32.12 7.05
N ILE A 38 -4.40 33.19 6.31
CA ILE A 38 -3.36 34.02 5.68
C ILE A 38 -2.51 34.72 6.75
N ARG A 39 -3.13 35.33 7.77
CA ARG A 39 -2.41 36.02 8.85
C ARG A 39 -1.49 35.08 9.62
N MET A 40 -1.96 33.87 9.93
CA MET A 40 -1.15 32.83 10.58
C MET A 40 0.05 32.44 9.71
N ALA A 41 -0.16 32.21 8.41
CA ALA A 41 0.90 31.85 7.49
C ALA A 41 1.94 32.97 7.30
N VAL A 42 1.50 34.22 7.19
CA VAL A 42 2.40 35.39 7.14
C VAL A 42 3.22 35.49 8.42
N THR A 43 2.58 35.35 9.58
CA THR A 43 3.27 35.39 10.88
C THR A 43 4.30 34.26 11.00
N ARG A 44 3.97 33.05 10.54
CA ARG A 44 4.91 31.92 10.51
C ARG A 44 6.07 32.19 9.57
N CYS A 45 5.80 32.72 8.38
CA CYS A 45 6.84 33.05 7.39
C CYS A 45 7.82 34.12 7.90
N GLN A 46 7.35 35.08 8.70
CA GLN A 46 8.21 36.10 9.33
C GLN A 46 9.13 35.52 10.40
N LYS A 47 8.72 34.44 11.07
CA LYS A 47 9.46 33.77 12.15
C LYS A 47 10.25 32.54 11.70
N ALA A 48 10.07 32.11 10.46
CA ALA A 48 10.71 30.91 9.94
C ALA A 48 12.16 31.21 9.55
N GLU A 49 13.05 30.29 9.91
CA GLU A 49 14.42 30.26 9.39
C GLU A 49 14.45 29.37 8.13
N LEU A 50 15.38 29.67 7.21
CA LEU A 50 15.55 28.85 6.01
C LEU A 50 16.29 27.56 6.41
N PRO A 51 15.65 26.38 6.31
CA PRO A 51 16.34 25.13 6.58
C PRO A 51 17.32 24.81 5.46
N GLU A 52 18.47 24.25 5.82
CA GLU A 52 19.36 23.64 4.85
C GLU A 52 18.86 22.23 4.51
N PRO A 53 18.73 21.87 3.22
CA PRO A 53 18.31 20.53 2.84
C PRO A 53 19.40 19.52 3.20
N GLU A 54 19.06 18.48 3.95
CA GLU A 54 19.93 17.33 4.13
C GLU A 54 20.14 16.65 2.77
N LYS A 55 21.39 16.64 2.32
CA LYS A 55 21.79 15.94 1.10
C LYS A 55 22.36 14.60 1.50
N MET A 56 21.73 13.53 1.05
CA MET A 56 22.31 12.21 1.15
C MET A 56 23.44 12.09 0.12
N GLU A 57 24.67 11.90 0.58
CA GLU A 57 25.84 11.81 -0.31
C GLU A 57 25.84 10.50 -1.12
N ASP A 58 25.48 9.38 -0.47
CA ASP A 58 25.47 8.05 -1.08
C ASP A 58 24.06 7.43 -1.03
N ALA A 59 23.19 7.88 -1.93
CA ALA A 59 21.90 7.24 -2.12
C ALA A 59 22.07 5.91 -2.87
N ASN A 60 21.49 4.84 -2.33
CA ASN A 60 21.41 3.57 -3.02
C ASN A 60 20.47 3.73 -4.23
N GLU A 61 20.85 3.19 -5.39
CA GLU A 61 20.03 3.29 -6.61
C GLU A 61 19.19 2.04 -6.88
N GLY A 62 19.28 1.04 -5.99
CA GLY A 62 18.52 -0.20 -6.07
C GLY A 62 17.03 0.01 -5.83
N VAL A 63 16.24 -0.85 -6.45
CA VAL A 63 14.78 -0.81 -6.41
C VAL A 63 14.26 -2.10 -5.79
N LEU A 64 13.46 -2.00 -4.73
CA LEU A 64 12.67 -3.12 -4.24
C LEU A 64 11.31 -3.11 -4.92
N VAL A 65 10.88 -4.25 -5.45
CA VAL A 65 9.54 -4.47 -5.97
C VAL A 65 8.85 -5.53 -5.10
N ILE A 66 7.70 -5.16 -4.54
CA ILE A 66 6.91 -5.99 -3.64
C ILE A 66 5.72 -6.56 -4.41
N GLY A 67 5.73 -7.86 -4.69
CA GLY A 67 4.70 -8.57 -5.44
C GLY A 67 5.13 -8.88 -6.87
N GLY A 68 5.10 -10.17 -7.23
CA GLY A 68 5.46 -10.76 -8.50
C GLY A 68 4.29 -10.92 -9.48
N GLY A 69 3.22 -10.12 -9.34
CA GLY A 69 2.16 -10.04 -10.34
C GLY A 69 2.58 -9.27 -11.60
N VAL A 70 1.72 -9.19 -12.62
CA VAL A 70 2.01 -8.48 -13.90
C VAL A 70 2.54 -7.06 -13.68
N THR A 71 1.96 -6.30 -12.74
CA THR A 71 2.41 -4.95 -12.39
C THR A 71 3.83 -4.94 -11.84
N GLY A 72 4.15 -5.84 -10.92
CA GLY A 72 5.47 -5.92 -10.32
C GLY A 72 6.53 -6.45 -11.27
N LEU A 73 6.20 -7.47 -12.08
CA LEU A 73 7.08 -7.98 -13.14
C LEU A 73 7.43 -6.87 -14.14
N THR A 74 6.44 -6.08 -14.56
CA THR A 74 6.67 -4.95 -15.48
C THR A 74 7.52 -3.88 -14.81
N ALA A 75 7.23 -3.51 -13.56
CA ALA A 75 8.02 -2.53 -12.82
C ALA A 75 9.49 -2.98 -12.65
N ALA A 76 9.71 -4.26 -12.34
CA ALA A 76 11.04 -4.83 -12.20
C ALA A 76 11.82 -4.83 -13.53
N LEU A 77 11.17 -5.21 -14.63
CA LEU A 77 11.78 -5.19 -15.96
C LEU A 77 12.16 -3.77 -16.39
N GLU A 78 11.26 -2.80 -16.24
CA GLU A 78 11.53 -1.42 -16.63
C GLU A 78 12.63 -0.78 -15.77
N ALA A 79 12.64 -1.06 -14.46
CA ALA A 79 13.72 -0.62 -13.57
C ALA A 79 15.07 -1.25 -13.94
N ALA A 80 15.08 -2.54 -14.27
CA ALA A 80 16.29 -3.24 -14.70
C ALA A 80 16.79 -2.75 -16.08
N ASN A 81 15.88 -2.46 -17.02
CA ASN A 81 16.19 -1.88 -18.33
C ASN A 81 16.75 -0.46 -18.21
N ALA A 82 16.33 0.29 -17.19
CA ALA A 82 16.93 1.58 -16.83
C ALA A 82 18.33 1.44 -16.18
N GLY A 83 18.85 0.22 -16.04
CA GLY A 83 20.18 -0.08 -15.50
C GLY A 83 20.25 -0.09 -13.98
N LYS A 84 19.11 -0.23 -13.28
CA LYS A 84 19.08 -0.33 -11.82
C LYS A 84 19.08 -1.79 -11.37
N ASN A 85 19.65 -2.06 -10.19
CA ASN A 85 19.57 -3.36 -9.54
C ASN A 85 18.20 -3.49 -8.87
N VAL A 86 17.50 -4.59 -9.13
CA VAL A 86 16.15 -4.80 -8.65
C VAL A 86 16.09 -6.02 -7.76
N ILE A 87 15.47 -5.88 -6.59
CA ILE A 87 15.09 -6.99 -5.73
C ILE A 87 13.58 -7.17 -5.90
N LEU A 88 13.14 -8.30 -6.43
CA LEU A 88 11.73 -8.65 -6.58
C LEU A 88 11.35 -9.68 -5.51
N VAL A 89 10.39 -9.35 -4.67
CA VAL A 89 9.91 -10.22 -3.59
C VAL A 89 8.49 -10.67 -3.87
N GLU A 90 8.26 -11.98 -3.86
CA GLU A 90 6.96 -12.64 -4.00
C GLU A 90 6.73 -13.61 -2.83
N LYS A 91 5.53 -13.52 -2.25
CA LYS A 91 5.11 -14.33 -1.11
C LYS A 91 4.73 -15.76 -1.53
N ASP A 92 4.24 -15.94 -2.74
CA ASP A 92 3.83 -17.23 -3.27
C ASP A 92 5.04 -17.98 -3.85
N GLU A 93 4.91 -19.29 -4.07
CA GLU A 93 5.98 -20.13 -4.66
C GLU A 93 6.34 -19.75 -6.11
N GLU A 94 5.39 -19.12 -6.81
CA GLU A 94 5.50 -18.80 -8.23
C GLU A 94 5.16 -17.34 -8.52
N LEU A 95 5.88 -16.77 -9.48
CA LEU A 95 5.56 -15.47 -10.03
C LEU A 95 4.29 -15.52 -10.90
N GLY A 96 3.61 -14.38 -11.01
CA GLY A 96 2.54 -14.14 -11.96
C GLY A 96 1.22 -13.67 -11.35
N GLY A 97 1.06 -13.81 -10.04
CA GLY A 97 -0.09 -13.33 -9.29
C GLY A 97 -1.44 -13.75 -9.88
N PHE A 98 -2.43 -12.86 -9.85
CA PHE A 98 -3.77 -13.17 -10.34
C PHE A 98 -3.84 -13.49 -11.82
N ALA A 99 -2.97 -12.91 -12.65
CA ALA A 99 -3.00 -13.14 -14.09
C ALA A 99 -2.71 -14.60 -14.47
N ARG A 100 -1.91 -15.29 -13.65
CA ARG A 100 -1.68 -16.72 -13.79
C ARG A 100 -2.95 -17.53 -13.52
N LYS A 101 -3.92 -17.03 -12.74
CA LYS A 101 -5.20 -17.72 -12.47
C LYS A 101 -6.25 -17.56 -13.58
N MET A 102 -6.08 -16.58 -14.47
CA MET A 102 -7.04 -16.33 -15.56
C MET A 102 -6.90 -17.36 -16.67
N ARG A 103 -8.02 -17.77 -17.29
CA ARG A 103 -8.00 -18.67 -18.45
C ARG A 103 -7.52 -17.94 -19.71
N LYS A 104 -8.05 -16.74 -19.92
CA LYS A 104 -7.74 -15.86 -21.05
C LYS A 104 -7.78 -14.41 -20.57
N GLN A 105 -7.13 -13.53 -21.32
CA GLN A 105 -7.19 -12.09 -21.11
C GLN A 105 -7.80 -11.37 -22.32
N ILE A 106 -8.33 -10.19 -22.05
CA ILE A 106 -8.82 -9.27 -23.08
C ILE A 106 -7.62 -8.80 -23.92
N PRO A 107 -7.78 -8.65 -25.25
CA PRO A 107 -6.71 -8.23 -26.13
C PRO A 107 -6.14 -6.86 -25.74
N LEU A 108 -4.81 -6.77 -25.68
CA LEU A 108 -4.06 -5.53 -25.43
C LEU A 108 -3.76 -4.74 -26.73
N GLY A 109 -4.22 -5.24 -27.87
CA GLY A 109 -4.01 -4.65 -29.20
C GLY A 109 -5.32 -4.40 -29.94
N PRO A 110 -5.26 -3.95 -31.21
CA PRO A 110 -6.43 -3.51 -31.97
C PRO A 110 -7.40 -4.63 -32.36
N ASP A 111 -7.01 -5.90 -32.24
CA ASP A 111 -7.91 -7.04 -32.47
C ASP A 111 -8.76 -7.34 -31.23
N TYR A 112 -9.83 -6.57 -31.06
CA TYR A 112 -10.78 -6.73 -29.96
C TYR A 112 -11.72 -7.95 -30.13
N GLY A 113 -11.63 -8.67 -31.25
CA GLY A 113 -12.52 -9.78 -31.59
C GLY A 113 -12.11 -11.13 -30.99
N ARG A 114 -10.93 -11.23 -30.38
CA ARG A 114 -10.36 -12.49 -29.90
C ARG A 114 -9.72 -12.33 -28.53
N LEU A 115 -9.95 -13.31 -27.68
CA LEU A 115 -9.25 -13.44 -26.40
C LEU A 115 -7.83 -13.96 -26.64
N MET A 116 -6.89 -13.50 -25.81
CA MET A 116 -5.48 -13.92 -25.87
C MET A 116 -5.06 -14.64 -24.60
N ASP A 117 -3.95 -15.37 -24.65
CA ASP A 117 -3.36 -15.98 -23.46
C ASP A 117 -2.78 -14.91 -22.51
N PRO A 118 -2.78 -15.15 -21.19
CA PRO A 118 -2.18 -14.22 -20.24
C PRO A 118 -0.71 -13.91 -20.57
N VAL A 119 -0.33 -12.63 -20.56
CA VAL A 119 1.07 -12.19 -20.83
C VAL A 119 2.09 -12.59 -19.76
N VAL A 120 1.62 -13.25 -18.70
CA VAL A 120 2.38 -13.52 -17.49
C VAL A 120 3.61 -14.39 -17.75
N ASP A 121 3.49 -15.45 -18.55
CA ASP A 121 4.59 -16.40 -18.76
C ASP A 121 5.73 -15.75 -19.56
N GLU A 122 5.42 -14.86 -20.51
CA GLU A 122 6.44 -14.08 -21.24
C GLU A 122 7.19 -13.13 -20.29
N LEU A 123 6.46 -12.43 -19.41
CA LEU A 123 7.07 -11.50 -18.45
C LEU A 123 7.95 -12.23 -17.42
N VAL A 124 7.49 -13.37 -16.92
CA VAL A 124 8.27 -14.21 -15.99
C VAL A 124 9.55 -14.71 -16.66
N GLY A 125 9.48 -15.13 -17.93
CA GLY A 125 10.67 -15.50 -18.71
C GLY A 125 11.69 -14.37 -18.78
N LYS A 126 11.25 -13.16 -19.17
CA LYS A 126 12.13 -11.98 -19.25
C LYS A 126 12.74 -11.58 -17.90
N VAL A 127 11.98 -11.71 -16.82
CA VAL A 127 12.47 -11.38 -15.46
C VAL A 127 13.56 -12.36 -15.04
N ASN A 128 13.34 -13.66 -15.24
CA ASN A 128 14.32 -14.69 -14.87
C ASN A 128 15.60 -14.66 -15.74
N GLU A 129 15.51 -14.17 -16.98
CA GLU A 129 16.66 -14.01 -17.86
C GLU A 129 17.52 -12.76 -17.53
N ASN A 130 16.99 -11.81 -16.76
CA ASN A 130 17.66 -10.53 -16.50
C ASN A 130 18.58 -10.61 -15.28
N ALA A 131 19.89 -10.46 -15.51
CA ALA A 131 20.91 -10.52 -14.45
C ALA A 131 20.82 -9.37 -13.41
N ASN A 132 20.13 -8.27 -13.71
CA ASN A 132 19.96 -7.14 -12.79
C ASN A 132 18.77 -7.34 -11.83
N ILE A 133 18.00 -8.42 -11.98
CA ILE A 133 16.83 -8.72 -11.13
C ILE A 133 17.14 -9.93 -10.26
N GLU A 134 17.12 -9.72 -8.95
CA GLU A 134 17.20 -10.79 -7.95
C GLU A 134 15.79 -11.14 -7.48
N VAL A 135 15.36 -12.38 -7.74
CA VAL A 135 14.00 -12.84 -7.44
C VAL A 135 13.99 -13.67 -6.15
N TYR A 136 13.15 -13.28 -5.22
CA TYR A 136 12.85 -13.99 -3.97
C TYR A 136 11.40 -14.47 -4.00
N VAL A 137 11.19 -15.78 -4.12
CA VAL A 137 9.87 -16.44 -3.97
C VAL A 137 9.72 -16.99 -2.55
N ASN A 138 8.50 -17.32 -2.12
CA ASN A 138 8.23 -17.74 -0.73
C ASN A 138 8.77 -16.77 0.32
N THR A 139 8.84 -15.49 -0.02
CA THR A 139 9.48 -14.47 0.81
C THR A 139 8.51 -13.31 1.01
N GLU A 140 8.38 -12.87 2.25
CA GLU A 140 7.62 -11.69 2.64
C GLU A 140 8.54 -10.65 3.26
N ILE A 141 8.09 -9.40 3.27
CA ILE A 141 8.81 -8.31 3.93
C ILE A 141 8.31 -8.24 5.37
N ALA A 142 9.23 -8.37 6.31
CA ALA A 142 8.94 -8.26 7.74
C ALA A 142 8.73 -6.79 8.14
N ARG A 143 9.64 -5.92 7.70
CA ARG A 143 9.58 -4.47 7.92
C ARG A 143 10.45 -3.71 6.92
N ILE A 144 10.09 -2.44 6.72
CA ILE A 144 10.86 -1.47 5.95
C ILE A 144 11.12 -0.29 6.88
N GLY A 145 12.40 -0.01 7.14
CA GLY A 145 12.84 1.14 7.91
C GLY A 145 13.72 2.07 7.08
N GLY A 146 14.11 3.21 7.67
CA GLY A 146 14.98 4.18 7.03
C GLY A 146 14.25 5.25 6.22
N VAL A 147 14.97 5.86 5.29
CA VAL A 147 14.53 7.05 4.55
C VAL A 147 14.70 6.82 3.03
N PRO A 148 14.02 7.59 2.18
CA PRO A 148 14.24 7.54 0.73
C PRO A 148 15.73 7.65 0.39
N GLY A 149 16.24 6.72 -0.43
CA GLY A 149 17.66 6.61 -0.75
C GLY A 149 18.43 5.60 0.10
N ALA A 150 17.95 5.22 1.29
CA ALA A 150 18.53 4.17 2.13
C ALA A 150 17.48 3.45 2.96
N PHE A 151 16.51 2.83 2.29
CA PHE A 151 15.57 1.94 2.94
C PHE A 151 16.27 0.64 3.34
N ARG A 152 16.05 0.22 4.58
CA ARG A 152 16.48 -1.08 5.11
C ARG A 152 15.30 -2.03 5.12
N VAL A 153 15.43 -3.14 4.41
CA VAL A 153 14.34 -4.08 4.16
C VAL A 153 14.72 -5.42 4.77
N SER A 154 13.98 -5.81 5.80
CA SER A 154 14.09 -7.13 6.43
C SER A 154 13.20 -8.12 5.69
N LEU A 155 13.79 -9.23 5.24
CA LEU A 155 13.09 -10.32 4.55
C LEU A 155 12.81 -11.46 5.52
N LYS A 156 11.70 -12.18 5.29
CA LYS A 156 11.35 -13.40 6.03
C LYS A 156 10.71 -14.42 5.10
N GLU A 157 10.70 -15.68 5.53
CA GLU A 157 9.97 -16.72 4.82
C GLU A 157 8.45 -16.47 4.92
N ALA A 158 7.74 -16.66 3.80
CA ALA A 158 6.32 -16.36 3.70
C ALA A 158 5.50 -17.14 4.74
N GLY A 159 4.58 -16.44 5.43
CA GLY A 159 3.72 -17.05 6.44
C GLY A 159 4.40 -17.36 7.78
N THR A 160 5.70 -17.09 7.94
CA THR A 160 6.40 -17.21 9.23
C THR A 160 6.32 -15.91 10.04
N LYS A 161 6.40 -16.04 11.37
CA LYS A 161 6.59 -14.88 12.26
C LYS A 161 8.09 -14.66 12.43
N SER A 162 8.53 -13.42 12.23
CA SER A 162 9.93 -13.03 12.44
C SER A 162 10.03 -12.07 13.61
N GLU A 163 11.16 -12.08 14.31
CA GLU A 163 11.50 -11.11 15.36
C GLU A 163 11.57 -9.68 14.78
N TRP A 164 11.78 -9.56 13.47
CA TRP A 164 11.79 -8.31 12.73
C TRP A 164 10.44 -7.90 12.14
N ASP A 165 9.35 -8.60 12.49
CA ASP A 165 8.01 -8.19 12.08
C ASP A 165 7.63 -6.84 12.70
N ALA A 166 6.99 -5.97 11.91
CA ALA A 166 6.53 -4.68 12.40
C ALA A 166 5.64 -4.82 13.65
N PRO A 167 5.93 -4.08 14.74
CA PRO A 167 5.08 -4.03 15.91
C PRO A 167 3.66 -3.59 15.53
N VAL A 168 2.67 -4.27 16.09
CA VAL A 168 1.26 -3.99 15.83
C VAL A 168 0.80 -2.97 16.87
N PRO A 169 0.24 -1.82 16.43
CA PRO A 169 -0.32 -0.86 17.36
C PRO A 169 -1.55 -1.44 18.06
N LEU A 170 -1.87 -0.90 19.24
CA LEU A 170 -3.15 -1.16 19.88
C LEU A 170 -4.27 -0.53 19.06
N THR A 171 -5.35 -1.27 18.83
CA THR A 171 -6.57 -0.75 18.22
C THR A 171 -7.22 0.26 19.17
N ASP A 172 -8.09 1.10 18.65
CA ASP A 172 -8.79 2.09 19.49
C ASP A 172 -9.74 1.41 20.48
N GLU A 173 -10.21 0.20 20.20
CA GLU A 173 -10.99 -0.62 21.13
C GLU A 173 -10.12 -1.21 22.26
N GLU A 174 -8.89 -1.64 21.95
CA GLU A 174 -7.94 -2.19 22.93
C GLU A 174 -7.38 -1.13 23.91
N LYS A 175 -7.54 0.15 23.59
CA LYS A 175 -7.14 1.27 24.45
C LYS A 175 -8.19 1.62 25.50
N LEU A 176 -9.39 1.02 25.43
CA LEU A 176 -10.50 1.32 26.33
C LEU A 176 -10.65 0.24 27.41
N ASP A 177 -11.11 0.65 28.59
CA ASP A 177 -11.53 -0.26 29.65
C ASP A 177 -12.92 -0.87 29.36
N GLU A 178 -13.36 -1.82 30.20
CA GLU A 178 -14.70 -2.45 30.10
C GLU A 178 -15.87 -1.45 30.19
N ASN A 179 -15.60 -0.21 30.62
CA ASN A 179 -16.58 0.87 30.78
C ASN A 179 -16.48 1.93 29.66
N GLY A 180 -15.58 1.77 28.68
CA GLY A 180 -15.39 2.68 27.56
C GLY A 180 -14.52 3.92 27.86
N ASN A 181 -13.74 3.93 28.95
CA ASN A 181 -12.77 4.99 29.26
C ASN A 181 -11.38 4.62 28.75
N GLU A 182 -10.58 5.62 28.36
CA GLU A 182 -9.18 5.39 27.97
C GLU A 182 -8.35 4.82 29.13
N LEU A 183 -7.65 3.73 28.87
CA LEU A 183 -6.69 3.12 29.80
C LEU A 183 -5.55 4.09 30.13
N SER A 184 -4.94 3.95 31.31
CA SER A 184 -3.76 4.74 31.66
C SER A 184 -2.61 4.47 30.69
N ALA A 185 -1.74 5.47 30.46
CA ALA A 185 -0.61 5.32 29.54
C ALA A 185 0.33 4.15 29.91
N ASP A 186 0.46 3.86 31.21
CA ASP A 186 1.27 2.75 31.71
C ASP A 186 0.62 1.38 31.43
N ASP A 187 -0.71 1.29 31.49
CA ASP A 187 -1.44 0.05 31.22
C ASP A 187 -1.55 -0.21 29.70
N GLN A 188 -1.70 0.84 28.90
CA GLN A 188 -1.59 0.74 27.43
C GLN A 188 -0.19 0.27 27.02
N LYS A 189 0.87 0.76 27.67
CA LYS A 189 2.24 0.33 27.37
C LYS A 189 2.46 -1.16 27.68
N LYS A 190 1.99 -1.66 28.82
CA LYS A 190 2.07 -3.10 29.14
C LYS A 190 1.34 -3.95 28.11
N LEU A 191 0.13 -3.55 27.73
CA LEU A 191 -0.66 -4.29 26.74
C LEU A 191 0.03 -4.30 25.37
N TYR A 192 0.68 -3.19 25.00
CA TYR A 192 1.49 -3.11 23.79
C TYR A 192 2.72 -4.02 23.85
N ASP A 193 3.42 -4.04 24.98
CA ASP A 193 4.62 -4.86 25.21
C ASP A 193 4.26 -6.36 25.18
N GLU A 194 3.13 -6.75 25.79
CA GLU A 194 2.60 -8.12 25.73
C GLU A 194 2.21 -8.52 24.30
N LYS A 195 1.52 -7.64 23.57
CA LYS A 195 1.07 -7.90 22.18
C LYS A 195 2.24 -8.05 21.20
N ASN A 196 3.36 -7.37 21.48
CA ASN A 196 4.55 -7.36 20.64
C ASN A 196 5.72 -8.15 21.25
N GLU A 197 5.45 -9.04 22.20
CA GLU A 197 6.47 -9.88 22.81
C GLU A 197 7.22 -10.70 21.73
N GLY A 198 8.55 -10.65 21.78
CA GLY A 198 9.42 -11.32 20.80
C GLY A 198 9.66 -10.55 19.50
N ARG A 199 9.24 -9.28 19.40
CA ARG A 199 9.58 -8.39 18.28
C ARG A 199 10.60 -7.35 18.70
N HIS A 200 11.53 -7.05 17.80
CA HIS A 200 12.45 -5.94 17.97
C HIS A 200 11.73 -4.60 17.87
N ASP A 201 12.26 -3.59 18.59
CA ASP A 201 11.78 -2.22 18.47
C ASP A 201 11.93 -1.73 17.01
N TYR A 202 11.03 -0.86 16.58
CA TYR A 202 11.07 -0.24 15.25
C TYR A 202 12.35 0.58 15.01
N MET A 203 13.01 1.00 16.09
CA MET A 203 14.28 1.74 16.06
C MET A 203 15.52 0.85 15.94
N GLU A 204 15.40 -0.45 16.22
CA GLU A 204 16.54 -1.36 16.10
C GLU A 204 16.82 -1.67 14.63
N GLU A 205 18.09 -1.65 14.23
CA GLU A 205 18.50 -1.95 12.86
C GLU A 205 18.79 -3.44 12.68
N ASP A 206 18.20 -4.03 11.65
CA ASP A 206 18.48 -5.41 11.27
C ASP A 206 19.80 -5.46 10.48
N PRO A 207 20.84 -6.16 10.97
CA PRO A 207 22.14 -6.22 10.30
C PRO A 207 22.09 -6.97 8.96
N ASP A 208 21.11 -7.85 8.76
CA ASP A 208 20.94 -8.63 7.52
C ASP A 208 19.97 -7.94 6.53
N ALA A 209 19.48 -6.74 6.87
CA ALA A 209 18.57 -5.99 6.02
C ALA A 209 19.20 -5.62 4.68
N LYS A 210 18.44 -5.82 3.60
CA LYS A 210 18.81 -5.37 2.26
C LYS A 210 18.60 -3.87 2.18
N ILE A 211 19.61 -3.14 1.69
CA ILE A 211 19.54 -1.69 1.51
C ILE A 211 19.12 -1.38 0.07
N VAL A 212 18.06 -0.59 -0.09
CA VAL A 212 17.54 -0.14 -1.39
C VAL A 212 17.23 1.36 -1.38
N GLY A 213 17.26 1.99 -2.55
CA GLY A 213 16.95 3.41 -2.67
C GLY A 213 15.47 3.73 -2.70
N SER A 214 14.70 2.84 -3.34
CA SER A 214 13.28 3.05 -3.61
C SER A 214 12.50 1.75 -3.48
N VAL A 215 11.20 1.88 -3.22
CA VAL A 215 10.27 0.77 -3.03
C VAL A 215 9.07 0.96 -3.94
N VAL A 216 8.72 -0.09 -4.67
CA VAL A 216 7.53 -0.19 -5.53
C VAL A 216 6.60 -1.22 -4.90
N LEU A 217 5.43 -0.76 -4.46
CA LEU A 217 4.38 -1.64 -3.92
C LEU A 217 3.47 -2.14 -5.05
N ALA A 218 3.51 -3.43 -5.33
CA ALA A 218 2.74 -4.12 -6.37
C ALA A 218 2.09 -5.42 -5.85
N SER A 219 1.62 -5.40 -4.60
CA SER A 219 1.03 -6.56 -3.88
C SER A 219 -0.33 -7.05 -4.42
N GLY A 220 -0.86 -6.38 -5.45
CA GLY A 220 -2.08 -6.76 -6.13
C GLY A 220 -3.34 -6.50 -5.30
N TRP A 221 -4.33 -7.36 -5.46
CA TRP A 221 -5.64 -7.26 -4.82
C TRP A 221 -6.11 -8.65 -4.38
N LYS A 222 -7.02 -8.69 -3.41
CA LYS A 222 -7.72 -9.91 -3.01
C LYS A 222 -9.15 -9.86 -3.53
N PRO A 223 -9.68 -10.96 -4.08
CA PRO A 223 -11.07 -11.00 -4.50
C PRO A 223 -11.99 -10.82 -3.29
N TYR A 224 -13.05 -10.06 -3.52
CA TYR A 224 -14.12 -9.94 -2.56
C TYR A 224 -14.86 -11.27 -2.43
N VAL A 225 -15.08 -11.69 -1.19
CA VAL A 225 -15.80 -12.91 -0.84
C VAL A 225 -17.02 -12.47 -0.03
N PRO A 226 -18.23 -12.53 -0.61
CA PRO A 226 -19.44 -12.14 0.12
C PRO A 226 -19.70 -13.06 1.31
N ALA A 227 -20.17 -12.49 2.42
CA ALA A 227 -20.63 -13.28 3.56
C ALA A 227 -21.90 -14.07 3.19
N GLU A 228 -22.17 -15.19 3.87
CA GLU A 228 -23.27 -16.12 3.51
C GLU A 228 -24.63 -15.42 3.38
N ASP A 229 -24.95 -14.50 4.30
CA ASP A 229 -26.23 -13.78 4.33
C ASP A 229 -26.19 -12.37 3.71
N GLU A 230 -25.12 -12.01 3.00
CA GLU A 230 -24.94 -10.65 2.48
C GLU A 230 -25.82 -10.37 1.26
N PHE A 231 -25.97 -11.35 0.38
CA PHE A 231 -26.77 -11.25 -0.84
C PHE A 231 -27.84 -12.35 -0.96
N PRO A 232 -28.82 -12.40 -0.04
CA PRO A 232 -29.88 -13.40 -0.08
C PRO A 232 -30.76 -13.24 -1.32
N HIS A 233 -30.92 -12.00 -1.82
CA HIS A 233 -31.69 -11.70 -3.03
C HIS A 233 -31.00 -12.18 -4.33
N LEU A 234 -29.68 -12.44 -4.29
CA LEU A 234 -28.93 -13.04 -5.40
C LEU A 234 -28.78 -14.55 -5.25
N ALA A 235 -29.40 -15.14 -4.22
CA ALA A 235 -29.25 -16.55 -3.85
C ALA A 235 -27.77 -16.96 -3.62
N TRP A 236 -26.96 -16.06 -3.06
CA TRP A 236 -25.60 -16.40 -2.61
C TRP A 236 -25.63 -17.55 -1.60
N GLY A 237 -24.67 -18.46 -1.68
CA GLY A 237 -24.68 -19.76 -0.98
C GLY A 237 -25.26 -20.92 -1.80
N ASN A 238 -25.92 -20.66 -2.93
CA ASN A 238 -26.27 -21.70 -3.90
C ASN A 238 -25.02 -22.14 -4.69
N PRO A 239 -24.75 -23.45 -4.88
CA PRO A 239 -23.60 -23.94 -5.64
C PRO A 239 -23.49 -23.44 -7.09
N ASN A 240 -24.59 -22.96 -7.68
CA ASN A 240 -24.63 -22.41 -9.04
C ASN A 240 -24.42 -20.89 -9.10
N VAL A 241 -24.34 -20.22 -7.95
CA VAL A 241 -24.07 -18.78 -7.86
C VAL A 241 -22.62 -18.62 -7.45
N ILE A 242 -21.79 -18.19 -8.40
CA ILE A 242 -20.35 -18.06 -8.22
C ILE A 242 -19.91 -16.64 -8.55
N THR A 243 -18.80 -16.20 -7.95
CA THR A 243 -18.16 -14.93 -8.31
C THR A 243 -17.45 -15.05 -9.66
N ASN A 244 -17.16 -13.89 -10.26
CA ASN A 244 -16.38 -13.85 -11.50
C ASN A 244 -15.00 -14.53 -11.36
N VAL A 245 -14.35 -14.38 -10.19
CA VAL A 245 -13.06 -15.02 -9.94
C VAL A 245 -13.18 -16.55 -9.86
N GLN A 246 -14.21 -17.05 -9.17
CA GLN A 246 -14.50 -18.49 -9.14
C GLN A 246 -14.81 -19.03 -10.54
N TYR A 247 -15.52 -18.25 -11.35
CA TYR A 247 -15.79 -18.60 -12.75
C TYR A 247 -14.50 -18.74 -13.56
N GLU A 248 -13.57 -17.77 -13.48
CA GLU A 248 -12.28 -17.84 -14.17
C GLU A 248 -11.44 -19.04 -13.72
N GLU A 249 -11.40 -19.34 -12.42
CA GLU A 249 -10.70 -20.50 -11.88
C GLU A 249 -11.29 -21.82 -12.43
N LEU A 250 -12.63 -21.97 -12.39
CA LEU A 250 -13.32 -23.13 -12.96
C LEU A 250 -13.14 -23.25 -14.48
N ALA A 251 -13.14 -22.12 -15.18
CA ALA A 251 -12.94 -22.06 -16.62
C ALA A 251 -11.50 -22.47 -16.97
N LYS A 252 -10.50 -22.06 -16.18
CA LYS A 252 -9.10 -22.46 -16.37
C LYS A 252 -8.89 -23.94 -16.11
N GLU A 253 -9.57 -24.52 -15.12
CA GLU A 253 -9.58 -25.96 -14.85
C GLU A 253 -10.30 -26.79 -15.94
N GLY A 254 -10.97 -26.14 -16.90
CA GLY A 254 -11.72 -26.81 -17.97
C GLY A 254 -13.08 -27.37 -17.54
N LYS A 255 -13.58 -27.00 -16.36
CA LYS A 255 -14.90 -27.40 -15.85
C LYS A 255 -16.05 -26.65 -16.53
N ILE A 256 -15.75 -25.51 -17.14
CA ILE A 256 -16.69 -24.70 -17.91
C ILE A 256 -16.13 -24.57 -19.33
N LYS A 257 -16.95 -24.95 -20.33
CA LYS A 257 -16.56 -24.94 -21.75
C LYS A 257 -16.64 -23.55 -22.34
#